data_AF-A0A1B9S7W9-F1
#
_entry.id   AF-A0A1B9S7W9-F1
#
_cell.length_a   1.000
_cell.length_b   1.000
_cell.length_c   1.000
_cell.angle_alpha   90.00
_cell.angle_beta   90.00
_cell.angle_gamma   90.00
#
_symmetry.space_group_name_H-M   'P 1'
#
loop_
_entity.id
_entity.type
_entity.pdbx_description
1 polymer ?
#
loop_
_entity_poly.entity_id
_entity_poly.type
_entity_poly.pdbx_seq_one_letter_code
_entity_poly.pdbx_strand_id
1 'polypeptide(L)'
;MSETIQKLCELRTQISCCDAATATQLPKTTHSLIVEVLDAAPACAYVVDCLPAISVSMNTLLRALGTFGRQPRSQGAIADARSDLLRMIDIFFDEVSLQLAPQSNVVFFRA
;
A
#
# COMPACT_ATOMS: atom_id res chain seq x y z
N MET A 1 -14.69 6.94 11.36
CA MET A 1 -13.65 6.36 10.50
C MET A 1 -13.35 7.36 9.41
N SER A 2 -12.09 7.73 9.20
CA SER A 2 -11.70 8.62 8.09
C SER A 2 -11.98 7.91 6.75
N GLU A 3 -12.49 8.63 5.75
CA GLU A 3 -12.78 8.12 4.40
C GLU A 3 -11.57 7.39 3.78
N THR A 4 -10.37 7.88 4.09
CA THR A 4 -9.09 7.30 3.69
C THR A 4 -8.90 5.87 4.22
N ILE A 5 -9.29 5.60 5.47
CA ILE A 5 -9.15 4.27 6.10
C ILE A 5 -10.06 3.26 5.38
N GLN A 6 -11.26 3.68 4.98
CA GLN A 6 -12.19 2.83 4.25
C GLN A 6 -11.64 2.45 2.87
N LYS A 7 -11.15 3.42 2.09
CA LYS A 7 -10.53 3.19 0.78
C LYS A 7 -9.30 2.27 0.88
N LEU A 8 -8.56 2.33 1.99
CA LEU A 8 -7.43 1.44 2.25
C LEU A 8 -7.86 -0.01 2.53
N CYS A 9 -8.92 -0.22 3.32
CA CYS A 9 -9.51 -1.54 3.50
C CYS A 9 -9.99 -2.15 2.17
N GLU A 10 -10.57 -1.32 1.30
CA GLU A 10 -10.98 -1.71 -0.05
C GLU A 10 -9.77 -2.11 -0.91
N LEU A 11 -8.69 -1.32 -0.90
CA LEU A 11 -7.45 -1.65 -1.61
C LEU A 11 -6.84 -2.97 -1.12
N ARG A 12 -6.80 -3.19 0.19
CA ARG A 12 -6.32 -4.45 0.80
C ARG A 12 -7.13 -5.65 0.32
N THR A 13 -8.45 -5.49 0.25
CA THR A 13 -9.37 -6.51 -0.27
C THR A 13 -9.12 -6.77 -1.75
N GLN A 14 -8.93 -5.72 -2.56
CA GLN A 14 -8.59 -5.85 -3.98
C GLN A 14 -7.28 -6.61 -4.17
N ILE A 15 -6.23 -6.31 -3.40
CA ILE A 15 -4.94 -7.02 -3.47
C ILE A 15 -5.12 -8.49 -3.07
N SER A 16 -5.93 -8.77 -2.04
CA SER A 16 -6.16 -10.13 -1.55
C SER A 16 -6.85 -11.05 -2.56
N CYS A 17 -7.72 -10.49 -3.40
CA CYS A 17 -8.55 -11.22 -4.35
C CYS A 17 -8.14 -11.02 -5.82
N CYS A 18 -7.13 -10.20 -6.10
CA CYS A 18 -6.80 -9.85 -7.49
C CYS A 18 -6.35 -11.05 -8.32
N ASP A 19 -6.77 -11.03 -9.58
CA ASP A 19 -6.37 -11.92 -10.67
C ASP A 19 -5.67 -11.13 -11.78
N ALA A 20 -5.22 -11.80 -12.84
CA ALA A 20 -4.49 -11.15 -13.92
C ALA A 20 -5.29 -10.02 -14.62
N ALA A 21 -6.62 -10.15 -14.69
CA ALA A 21 -7.49 -9.17 -15.35
C ALA A 21 -7.61 -7.89 -14.51
N THR A 22 -7.84 -8.05 -13.21
CA THR A 22 -8.07 -6.96 -12.25
C THR A 22 -6.78 -6.32 -11.75
N ALA A 23 -5.67 -7.04 -11.77
CA ALA A 23 -4.40 -6.56 -11.23
C ALA A 23 -3.88 -5.29 -11.94
N THR A 24 -4.23 -5.08 -13.21
CA THR A 24 -3.87 -3.87 -13.96
C THR A 24 -4.48 -2.59 -13.39
N GLN A 25 -5.53 -2.69 -12.57
CA GLN A 25 -6.17 -1.55 -11.91
C GLN A 25 -5.47 -1.17 -10.60
N LEU A 26 -4.75 -2.11 -9.97
CA LEU A 26 -4.10 -1.90 -8.67
C LEU A 26 -3.12 -0.72 -8.65
N PRO A 27 -2.27 -0.50 -9.67
CA PRO A 27 -1.38 0.67 -9.67
C PRO A 27 -2.14 1.99 -9.62
N LYS A 28 -3.26 2.08 -10.35
CA LYS A 28 -4.08 3.29 -10.43
C LYS A 28 -4.77 3.55 -9.09
N THR A 29 -5.41 2.54 -8.50
CA THR A 29 -6.08 2.69 -7.20
C THR A 29 -5.09 3.01 -6.09
N THR A 30 -3.94 2.33 -6.05
CA THR A 30 -2.86 2.58 -5.07
C THR A 30 -2.31 4.00 -5.20
N HIS A 31 -2.03 4.46 -6.42
CA HIS A 31 -1.55 5.82 -6.67
C HIS A 31 -2.56 6.88 -6.23
N SER A 32 -3.82 6.74 -6.61
CA SER A 32 -4.87 7.69 -6.20
C SER A 32 -4.99 7.81 -4.68
N LEU A 33 -4.92 6.68 -3.97
CA LEU A 33 -4.93 6.65 -2.50
C LEU A 33 -3.72 7.32 -1.88
N ILE A 34 -2.52 7.04 -2.40
CA ILE A 34 -1.28 7.65 -1.92
C ILE A 34 -1.33 9.17 -2.12
N VAL A 35 -1.76 9.66 -3.29
CA VAL A 35 -1.88 11.10 -3.54
C VAL A 35 -2.87 11.74 -2.57
N GLU A 36 -4.04 11.15 -2.36
CA GLU A 36 -5.05 11.66 -1.42
C GLU A 36 -4.51 11.77 0.01
N VAL A 37 -3.70 10.80 0.43
CA VAL A 37 -3.03 10.80 1.74
C VAL A 37 -1.96 11.89 1.84
N LEU A 38 -1.11 12.02 0.82
CA LEU A 38 0.00 12.97 0.81
C LEU A 38 -0.47 14.43 0.62
N ASP A 39 -1.62 14.64 -0.02
CA ASP A 39 -2.23 15.97 -0.15
C ASP A 39 -2.87 16.44 1.17
N ALA A 40 -3.34 15.51 2.00
CA ALA A 40 -4.02 15.83 3.26
C ALA A 40 -3.07 16.24 4.40
N ALA A 41 -1.80 15.86 4.34
CA ALA A 41 -0.82 16.16 5.38
C ALA A 41 0.61 16.24 4.80
N PRO A 42 1.50 17.09 5.36
CA PRO A 42 2.90 17.09 4.94
C PRO A 42 3.51 15.71 5.15
N ALA A 43 3.84 15.05 4.05
CA ALA A 43 4.37 13.70 4.04
C ALA A 43 5.61 13.61 4.94
N CYS A 44 5.55 12.80 5.99
CA CYS A 44 6.75 12.50 6.75
C CYS A 44 7.67 11.61 5.90
N ALA A 45 8.99 11.80 6.05
CA ALA A 45 10.01 11.15 5.22
C ALA A 45 9.81 9.62 5.12
N TYR A 46 9.37 8.98 6.21
CA TYR A 46 9.10 7.54 6.25
C TYR A 46 8.00 7.09 5.29
N VAL A 47 6.96 7.90 5.08
CA VAL A 47 5.88 7.59 4.12
C VAL A 47 6.37 7.68 2.68
N VAL A 48 7.22 8.67 2.40
CA VAL A 48 7.87 8.81 1.09
C VAL A 48 8.81 7.64 0.82
N ASP A 49 9.53 7.18 1.85
CA ASP A 49 10.46 6.05 1.77
C ASP A 49 9.74 4.69 1.56
N CYS A 50 8.46 4.59 1.89
CA CYS A 50 7.64 3.39 1.63
C CYS A 50 7.24 3.26 0.15
N LEU A 51 7.17 4.36 -0.60
CA LEU A 51 6.67 4.36 -1.99
C LEU A 51 7.47 3.46 -2.94
N PRO A 52 8.83 3.45 -2.90
CA PRO A 52 9.61 2.52 -3.70
C PRO A 52 9.31 1.06 -3.37
N ALA A 53 9.16 0.72 -2.08
CA ALA A 53 8.90 -0.66 -1.65
C ALA A 53 7.52 -1.15 -2.10
N ILE A 54 6.50 -0.29 -2.03
CA ILE A 54 5.17 -0.56 -2.59
C ILE A 54 5.25 -0.76 -4.11
N SER A 55 5.98 0.10 -4.82
CA SER A 55 6.14 -0.01 -6.27
C SER A 55 6.84 -1.31 -6.69
N VAL A 56 7.88 -1.72 -5.98
CA VAL A 56 8.61 -2.97 -6.24
C VAL A 56 7.74 -4.19 -5.97
N SER A 57 7.05 -4.24 -4.82
CA SER A 57 6.16 -5.35 -4.46
C SER A 57 4.95 -5.44 -5.40
N MET A 58 4.38 -4.31 -5.81
CA MET A 58 3.31 -4.24 -6.82
C MET A 58 3.78 -4.82 -8.16
N ASN A 59 4.93 -4.38 -8.67
CA ASN A 59 5.50 -4.92 -9.90
C ASN A 59 5.78 -6.43 -9.81
N THR A 60 6.17 -6.91 -8.63
CA THR A 60 6.42 -8.32 -8.38
C THR A 60 5.13 -9.14 -8.45
N LEU A 61 4.05 -8.65 -7.83
CA LEU A 61 2.72 -9.27 -7.90
C LEU A 61 2.18 -9.29 -9.34
N LEU A 62 2.25 -8.16 -10.05
CA LEU A 62 1.84 -8.04 -11.44
C LEU A 62 2.55 -9.09 -12.32
N ARG A 63 3.88 -9.18 -12.19
CA ARG A 63 4.67 -10.20 -12.90
C ARG A 63 4.32 -11.63 -12.49
N ALA A 64 4.03 -11.86 -11.21
CA ALA A 64 3.65 -13.19 -10.72
C ALA A 64 2.29 -13.63 -11.27
N LEU A 65 1.34 -12.69 -11.41
CA LEU A 65 0.02 -12.93 -12.00
C LEU A 65 0.05 -13.09 -13.53
N GLY A 66 1.21 -12.94 -14.17
CA GLY A 66 1.31 -13.04 -15.63
C GLY A 66 0.80 -11.80 -16.36
N THR A 67 0.69 -10.65 -15.69
CA THR A 67 0.41 -9.41 -16.42
C THR A 67 1.58 -9.09 -17.37
N PHE A 68 1.34 -8.22 -18.36
CA PHE A 68 2.29 -7.92 -19.44
C PHE A 68 2.53 -9.06 -20.43
N GLY A 69 1.53 -9.91 -20.67
CA GLY A 69 1.59 -10.98 -21.67
C GLY A 69 2.51 -12.14 -21.29
N ARG A 70 2.77 -12.32 -19.98
CA ARG A 70 3.59 -13.42 -19.46
C ARG A 70 2.72 -14.55 -18.93
N GLN A 71 3.27 -15.76 -18.85
CA GLN A 71 2.58 -16.82 -18.14
C GLN A 71 2.59 -16.53 -16.63
N PRO A 72 1.47 -16.78 -15.92
CA PRO A 72 1.42 -16.67 -14.47
C PRO A 72 2.42 -17.65 -13.84
N ARG A 73 3.03 -17.23 -12.73
CA ARG A 73 3.93 -18.07 -11.93
C ARG A 73 3.12 -19.12 -11.16
N SER A 74 3.82 -19.97 -10.41
CA SER A 74 3.18 -20.92 -9.50
C SER A 74 2.30 -20.21 -8.48
N GLN A 75 1.24 -20.89 -8.01
CA GLN A 75 0.33 -20.35 -7.00
C GLN A 75 1.06 -19.93 -5.71
N GLY A 76 2.11 -20.65 -5.32
CA GLY A 76 2.96 -20.26 -4.19
C GLY A 76 3.65 -18.91 -4.42
N ALA A 77 4.28 -18.70 -5.59
CA ALA A 77 4.95 -17.44 -5.90
C ALA A 77 3.96 -16.26 -6.02
N ILE A 78 2.72 -16.51 -6.44
CA ILE A 78 1.65 -15.51 -6.45
C ILE A 78 1.25 -15.14 -5.01
N ALA A 79 1.06 -16.14 -4.15
CA ALA A 79 0.72 -15.95 -2.75
C ALA A 79 1.82 -15.19 -1.98
N ASP A 80 3.09 -15.50 -2.23
CA ASP A 80 4.24 -14.80 -1.64
C ASP A 80 4.27 -13.34 -2.08
N ALA A 81 4.18 -13.09 -3.40
CA ALA A 81 4.18 -11.72 -3.94
C ALA A 81 2.99 -10.89 -3.44
N ARG A 82 1.82 -11.52 -3.27
CA ARG A 82 0.63 -10.90 -2.69
C ARG A 82 0.85 -10.55 -1.23
N SER A 83 1.40 -11.48 -0.45
CA SER A 83 1.70 -11.26 0.97
C SER A 83 2.72 -10.14 1.17
N ASP A 84 3.72 -10.06 0.30
CA ASP A 84 4.71 -8.98 0.33
C ASP A 84 4.09 -7.61 0.03
N LEU A 85 3.23 -7.51 -0.99
CA LEU A 85 2.53 -6.26 -1.28
C LEU A 85 1.61 -5.85 -0.13
N LEU A 86 0.84 -6.80 0.42
CA LEU A 86 -0.02 -6.54 1.59
C LEU A 86 0.80 -6.03 2.78
N ARG A 87 1.96 -6.63 3.04
CA ARG A 87 2.86 -6.18 4.12
C ARG A 87 3.33 -4.74 3.90
N MET A 88 3.71 -4.37 2.68
CA MET A 88 4.17 -3.00 2.38
C MET A 88 3.03 -1.98 2.51
N ILE A 89 1.81 -2.33 2.11
CA ILE A 89 0.63 -1.48 2.28
C ILE A 89 0.25 -1.35 3.76
N ASP A 90 0.32 -2.43 4.55
CA ASP A 90 0.04 -2.40 5.98
C ASP A 90 1.08 -1.51 6.72
N ILE A 91 2.38 -1.58 6.37
CA ILE A 91 3.41 -0.68 6.93
C ILE A 91 3.12 0.78 6.58
N PHE A 92 2.82 1.08 5.31
CA PHE A 92 2.44 2.42 4.89
C PHE A 92 1.21 2.93 5.66
N PHE A 93 0.23 2.07 5.89
CA PHE A 93 -0.97 2.42 6.64
C PHE A 93 -0.68 2.74 8.10
N ASP A 94 0.16 1.95 8.76
CA ASP A 94 0.54 2.20 10.15
C ASP A 94 1.21 3.58 10.28
N GLU A 95 2.13 3.92 9.37
CA GLU A 95 2.79 5.23 9.35
C GLU A 95 1.82 6.39 9.08
N VAL A 96 0.89 6.22 8.14
CA VAL A 96 -0.14 7.22 7.83
C VAL A 96 -1.09 7.40 9.01
N SER A 97 -1.49 6.32 9.67
CA SER A 97 -2.37 6.35 10.83
C SER A 97 -1.72 7.04 12.02
N LEU A 98 -0.42 6.82 12.24
CA LEU A 98 0.35 7.53 13.26
C LEU A 98 0.45 9.03 13.00
N GLN A 99 0.53 9.44 11.73
CA GLN A 99 0.59 10.86 11.34
C GLN A 99 -0.77 11.57 11.48
N LEU A 100 -1.86 10.86 11.17
CA LEU A 100 -3.22 11.39 11.27
C LEU A 100 -3.78 11.33 12.69
N ALA A 101 -3.19 10.54 13.59
CA ALA A 101 -3.57 10.54 14.99
C ALA A 101 -3.32 11.93 15.59
N PRO A 102 -4.28 12.52 16.32
CA PRO A 102 -4.05 13.78 17.01
C PRO A 102 -2.87 13.59 17.96
N GLN A 103 -1.77 14.29 17.68
CA GLN A 103 -0.58 14.39 18.51
C GLN A 103 -1.03 14.74 19.93
N SER A 104 -1.21 13.72 20.76
CA SER A 104 -1.55 13.92 22.16
C SER A 104 -0.25 14.33 22.82
N ASN A 105 0.02 15.65 22.83
CA ASN A 105 1.05 16.34 23.61
C ASN A 105 2.08 15.41 24.29
N VAL A 106 3.02 14.86 23.52
CA VAL A 106 4.26 14.36 24.14
C VAL A 106 5.14 15.59 24.32
N VAL A 107 4.85 16.32 25.39
CA VAL A 107 5.77 17.30 25.94
C VAL A 107 7.02 16.52 26.34
N PHE A 108 8.05 16.55 25.49
CA PHE A 108 9.40 16.20 25.93
C PHE A 108 9.83 17.25 26.95
N PHE A 109 9.51 17.02 28.23
CA PHE A 109 10.21 17.69 29.32
C PHE A 109 11.66 17.18 29.30
N ARG A 110 12.54 17.98 28.72
CA ARG A 110 13.97 17.90 29.06
C ARG A 110 14.14 18.60 30.40
N ALA A 111 14.36 17.79 31.45
CA ALA A 111 14.89 18.24 32.74
C ALA A 111 16.38 18.59 32.61
#